data_AF-I1CHJ3-F1
#
_entry.id   AF-I1CHJ3-F1
#
_cell.length_a   1.000
_cell.length_b   1.000
_cell.length_c   1.000
_cell.angle_alpha   90.00
_cell.angle_beta   90.00
_cell.angle_gamma   90.00
#
_symmetry.space_group_name_H-M   'P 1'
#
loop_
_entity.id
_entity.type
_entity.pdbx_description
1 polymer ?
#
loop_
_entity_poly.entity_id
_entity_poly.type
_entity_poly.pdbx_seq_one_letter_code
_entity_poly.pdbx_strand_id
1 'polypeptide(L)'
;MTVTEMNSFPLGYFYIVSKMHGLVIDIRDSENATVDSKIVMNSKKLLSPERDSQLWIHQDGILTNKLTGLVLDIKRAESFIAIFTRESRLYLDHIKEQETDQRFGHESETGYIFALSDPEVVLDIRHEDTNKDVRVMVYHKKPIQKASNQLWTIEPADPPKPIDSDDENEDDGKRARLKAWFGNWKGWGHKRHQVLAEADLEEANKKVYKEKKVNARQVLFICLINISSQLYFIFSLELIAAAVAFEAVNMWEKKQKEEGKDIHHPTAKKLIAAFVVAELVKQIQERNTEMDTDEDDHKKEMMTNMAIKAATNLFESKHGF
;
A
#
# COMPACT_ATOMS: atom_id res chain seq x y z
N MET A 1 -11.97 -1.06 -28.34
CA MET A 1 -12.63 -1.24 -27.03
C MET A 1 -12.00 -0.24 -26.09
N THR A 2 -12.81 0.64 -25.49
CA THR A 2 -12.33 1.70 -24.60
C THR A 2 -12.04 1.14 -23.21
N VAL A 3 -10.97 1.64 -22.58
CA VAL A 3 -10.33 1.15 -21.34
C VAL A 3 -11.24 1.23 -20.10
N THR A 4 -12.45 1.77 -20.23
CA THR A 4 -13.38 2.10 -19.14
C THR A 4 -14.25 0.95 -18.62
N GLU A 5 -14.26 -0.23 -19.25
CA GLU A 5 -15.13 -1.37 -18.84
C GLU A 5 -14.37 -2.55 -18.19
N MET A 6 -13.06 -2.44 -17.93
CA MET A 6 -12.24 -3.57 -17.44
C MET A 6 -12.05 -3.65 -15.91
N ASN A 7 -12.68 -2.78 -15.11
CA ASN A 7 -12.60 -2.80 -13.64
C ASN A 7 -13.88 -3.40 -13.02
N SER A 8 -14.02 -4.73 -13.11
CA SER A 8 -15.17 -5.44 -12.54
C SER A 8 -15.00 -5.87 -11.08
N PHE A 9 -13.84 -5.61 -10.47
CA PHE A 9 -13.64 -5.83 -9.05
C PHE A 9 -14.33 -4.72 -8.24
N PRO A 10 -15.00 -5.04 -7.12
CA PRO A 10 -15.63 -4.04 -6.28
C PRO A 10 -14.58 -3.22 -5.54
N LEU A 11 -14.96 -1.99 -5.19
CA LEU A 11 -14.18 -1.17 -4.28
C LEU A 11 -14.19 -1.76 -2.87
N GLY A 12 -13.02 -1.83 -2.24
CA GLY A 12 -12.87 -2.33 -0.87
C GLY A 12 -12.39 -3.79 -0.81
N TYR A 13 -12.51 -4.39 0.37
CA TYR A 13 -12.12 -5.79 0.58
C TYR A 13 -13.22 -6.74 0.15
N PHE A 14 -12.83 -7.81 -0.52
CA PHE A 14 -13.72 -8.85 -1.00
C PHE A 14 -13.13 -10.24 -0.81
N TYR A 15 -14.01 -11.23 -0.81
CA TYR A 15 -13.66 -12.64 -0.96
C TYR A 15 -13.67 -13.01 -2.43
N ILE A 16 -12.73 -13.85 -2.82
CA ILE A 16 -12.75 -14.53 -4.12
C ILE A 16 -13.27 -15.94 -3.86
N VAL A 17 -14.50 -16.21 -4.30
CA VAL A 17 -15.27 -17.43 -3.99
C VAL A 17 -15.34 -18.31 -5.23
N SER A 18 -14.99 -19.59 -5.11
CA SER A 18 -15.14 -20.56 -6.19
C SER A 18 -16.62 -20.83 -6.47
N LYS A 19 -17.06 -20.69 -7.73
CA LYS A 19 -18.43 -21.07 -8.14
C LYS A 19 -18.66 -22.58 -8.08
N MET A 20 -17.60 -23.40 -8.05
CA MET A 20 -17.68 -24.86 -8.03
C MET A 20 -18.17 -25.39 -6.67
N HIS A 21 -17.59 -24.91 -5.58
CA HIS A 21 -17.83 -25.46 -4.24
C HIS A 21 -17.95 -24.40 -3.13
N GLY A 22 -17.93 -23.10 -3.46
CA GLY A 22 -18.14 -22.02 -2.49
C GLY A 22 -16.99 -21.82 -1.47
N LEU A 23 -15.83 -22.43 -1.71
CA LEU A 23 -14.63 -22.15 -0.90
C LEU A 23 -13.98 -20.86 -1.39
N VAL A 24 -13.21 -20.21 -0.52
CA VAL A 24 -12.54 -18.95 -0.80
C VAL A 24 -11.04 -19.13 -0.97
N ILE A 25 -10.42 -18.21 -1.69
CA ILE A 25 -8.97 -18.10 -1.79
C ILE A 25 -8.40 -17.65 -0.43
N ASP A 26 -7.47 -18.44 0.11
CA ASP A 26 -6.79 -18.24 1.39
C ASP A 26 -5.27 -18.41 1.22
N ILE A 27 -4.51 -17.91 2.19
CA ILE A 27 -3.08 -18.13 2.29
C ILE A 27 -2.84 -19.40 3.10
N ARG A 28 -2.05 -20.32 2.57
CA ARG A 28 -1.61 -21.49 3.32
C ARG A 28 -0.71 -21.05 4.48
N ASP A 29 -1.04 -21.53 5.67
CA ASP A 29 -0.34 -21.18 6.92
C ASP A 29 -0.30 -19.65 7.13
N SER A 30 -1.49 -19.06 7.27
CA SER A 30 -1.67 -17.60 7.36
C SER A 30 -0.91 -16.94 8.51
N GLU A 31 -0.60 -17.67 9.59
CA GLU A 31 0.13 -17.15 10.75
C GLU A 31 1.60 -16.86 10.44
N ASN A 32 2.22 -17.66 9.56
CA ASN A 32 3.62 -17.54 9.15
C ASN A 32 3.76 -17.07 7.70
N ALA A 33 2.72 -16.39 7.18
CA ALA A 33 2.68 -15.98 5.79
C ALA A 33 3.82 -15.00 5.45
N THR A 34 4.60 -15.35 4.43
CA THR A 34 5.75 -14.62 3.93
C THR A 34 5.75 -14.62 2.40
N VAL A 35 6.78 -14.07 1.77
CA VAL A 35 7.01 -14.23 0.33
C VAL A 35 7.09 -15.72 0.00
N ASP A 36 6.56 -16.12 -1.15
CA ASP A 36 6.42 -17.52 -1.59
C ASP A 36 5.43 -18.37 -0.78
N SER A 37 4.65 -17.76 0.12
CA SER A 37 3.48 -18.42 0.69
C SER A 37 2.50 -18.84 -0.40
N LYS A 38 1.97 -20.05 -0.26
CA LYS A 38 1.15 -20.72 -1.28
C LYS A 38 -0.31 -20.31 -1.13
N ILE A 39 -0.98 -20.13 -2.27
CA ILE A 39 -2.39 -19.79 -2.32
C ILE A 39 -3.24 -21.06 -2.46
N VAL A 40 -4.28 -21.18 -1.62
CA VAL A 40 -5.09 -22.39 -1.49
C VAL A 40 -6.57 -22.07 -1.32
N MET A 41 -7.41 -23.09 -1.50
CA MET A 41 -8.85 -23.02 -1.23
C MET A 41 -9.14 -23.39 0.22
N ASN A 42 -9.98 -22.61 0.89
CA ASN A 42 -10.39 -22.89 2.27
C ASN A 42 -11.84 -22.46 2.55
N SER A 43 -12.40 -22.92 3.67
CA SER A 43 -13.72 -22.47 4.12
C SER A 43 -13.70 -20.99 4.48
N LYS A 44 -14.75 -20.27 4.08
CA LYS A 44 -14.93 -18.85 4.38
C LYS A 44 -14.95 -18.62 5.89
N LYS A 45 -14.08 -17.73 6.37
CA LYS A 45 -14.00 -17.26 7.75
C LYS A 45 -14.72 -15.90 7.84
N LEU A 46 -15.54 -15.70 8.86
CA LEU A 46 -16.37 -14.49 8.98
C LEU A 46 -15.83 -13.45 9.95
N LEU A 47 -14.96 -13.88 10.89
CA LEU A 47 -14.49 -13.05 12.00
C LEU A 47 -13.03 -12.66 11.81
N SER A 48 -12.73 -11.39 12.07
CA SER A 48 -11.36 -10.90 12.22
C SER A 48 -10.77 -11.43 13.54
N PRO A 49 -9.45 -11.76 13.60
CA PRO A 49 -8.41 -11.55 12.58
C PRO A 49 -8.29 -12.68 11.53
N GLU A 50 -8.90 -13.83 11.77
CA GLU A 50 -8.70 -15.02 10.92
C GLU A 50 -9.19 -14.81 9.48
N ARG A 51 -10.28 -14.05 9.33
CA ARG A 51 -10.85 -13.57 8.06
C ARG A 51 -9.85 -12.86 7.16
N ASP A 52 -8.91 -12.10 7.72
CA ASP A 52 -8.08 -11.17 6.94
C ASP A 52 -7.13 -11.89 5.97
N SER A 53 -6.80 -13.15 6.26
CA SER A 53 -6.04 -14.03 5.35
C SER A 53 -6.76 -14.32 4.02
N GLN A 54 -8.09 -14.20 4.01
CA GLN A 54 -8.96 -14.51 2.88
C GLN A 54 -9.47 -13.25 2.15
N LEU A 55 -9.10 -12.07 2.63
CA LEU A 55 -9.55 -10.79 2.09
C LEU A 55 -8.53 -10.22 1.11
N TRP A 56 -9.05 -9.80 -0.04
CA TRP A 56 -8.27 -9.25 -1.14
C TRP A 56 -8.81 -7.88 -1.53
N ILE A 57 -7.92 -7.02 -2.01
CA ILE A 57 -8.28 -5.74 -2.62
C ILE A 57 -7.61 -5.65 -4.00
N HIS A 58 -8.34 -5.14 -4.98
CA HIS A 58 -7.84 -4.93 -6.34
C HIS A 58 -7.53 -3.46 -6.58
N GLN A 59 -6.33 -3.15 -7.05
CA GLN A 59 -5.88 -1.80 -7.42
C GLN A 59 -4.94 -1.88 -8.62
N ASP A 60 -5.27 -1.19 -9.71
CA ASP A 60 -4.43 -1.13 -10.93
C ASP A 60 -3.98 -2.49 -11.47
N GLY A 61 -4.88 -3.47 -11.41
CA GLY A 61 -4.59 -4.85 -11.81
C GLY A 61 -3.97 -5.70 -10.70
N ILE A 62 -3.58 -5.14 -9.56
CA ILE A 62 -2.87 -5.85 -8.50
C ILE A 62 -3.86 -6.33 -7.45
N LEU A 63 -3.75 -7.60 -7.05
CA LEU A 63 -4.52 -8.17 -5.95
C LEU A 63 -3.64 -8.24 -4.69
N THR A 64 -3.96 -7.43 -3.69
CA THR A 64 -3.23 -7.35 -2.43
C THR A 64 -4.01 -8.03 -1.31
N ASN A 65 -3.35 -8.86 -0.53
CA ASN A 65 -3.95 -9.53 0.62
C ASN A 65 -4.02 -8.61 1.85
N LYS A 66 -5.13 -8.63 2.59
CA LYS A 66 -5.35 -7.75 3.76
C LYS A 66 -4.42 -8.07 4.93
N LEU A 67 -4.24 -9.35 5.27
CA LEU A 67 -3.46 -9.77 6.44
C LEU A 67 -1.98 -9.42 6.28
N THR A 68 -1.42 -9.72 5.10
CA THR A 68 0.03 -9.63 4.86
C THR A 68 0.46 -8.34 4.18
N GLY A 69 -0.42 -7.71 3.40
CA GLY A 69 -0.05 -6.61 2.50
C GLY A 69 0.78 -7.05 1.28
N LEU A 70 0.99 -8.35 1.09
CA LEU A 70 1.67 -8.92 -0.08
C LEU A 70 0.70 -9.06 -1.24
N VAL A 71 1.26 -9.13 -2.46
CA VAL A 71 0.49 -9.20 -3.70
C VAL A 71 0.47 -10.61 -4.26
N LEU A 72 -0.59 -10.93 -5.01
CA LEU A 72 -0.68 -12.16 -5.77
C LEU A 72 0.29 -12.14 -6.96
N ASP A 73 1.06 -13.22 -7.14
CA ASP A 73 2.11 -13.33 -8.16
C ASP A 73 2.06 -14.72 -8.82
N ILE A 74 2.19 -14.77 -10.15
CA ILE A 74 2.28 -16.00 -10.93
C ILE A 74 3.74 -16.42 -11.08
N LYS A 75 4.14 -17.48 -10.36
CA LYS A 75 5.48 -18.06 -10.50
C LYS A 75 5.44 -19.45 -11.12
N ARG A 76 6.47 -19.78 -11.89
CA ARG A 76 6.67 -21.13 -12.40
C ARG A 76 6.93 -22.07 -11.24
N ALA A 77 6.27 -23.23 -11.22
CA ALA A 77 6.50 -24.21 -10.17
C ALA A 77 7.87 -24.90 -10.34
N GLU A 78 8.65 -24.94 -9.27
CA GLU A 78 10.00 -25.49 -9.25
C GLU A 78 10.05 -27.03 -9.14
N SER A 79 8.91 -27.70 -8.95
CA SER A 79 8.89 -29.15 -8.86
C SER A 79 9.37 -29.80 -10.16
N PHE A 80 10.15 -30.88 -10.07
CA PHE A 80 10.72 -31.60 -11.23
C PHE A 80 9.68 -31.87 -12.34
N ILE A 81 8.48 -32.32 -11.96
CA ILE A 81 7.36 -32.56 -12.90
C ILE A 81 6.88 -31.25 -13.56
N ALA A 82 6.82 -30.15 -12.80
CA ALA A 82 6.38 -28.85 -13.29
C ALA A 82 7.33 -28.19 -14.29
N ILE A 83 8.62 -28.54 -14.26
CA ILE A 83 9.58 -28.11 -15.28
C ILE A 83 9.15 -28.63 -16.66
N PHE A 84 8.69 -29.89 -16.72
CA PHE A 84 8.21 -30.53 -17.94
C PHE A 84 6.78 -30.10 -18.32
N THR A 85 5.87 -29.96 -17.35
CA THR A 85 4.48 -29.56 -17.63
C THR A 85 4.31 -28.05 -17.80
N ARG A 86 5.36 -27.25 -17.54
CA ARG A 86 5.33 -25.77 -17.54
C ARG A 86 4.22 -25.20 -16.66
N GLU A 87 3.93 -25.87 -15.55
CA GLU A 87 2.87 -25.47 -14.62
C GLU A 87 3.28 -24.19 -13.87
N SER A 88 2.42 -23.17 -13.93
CA SER A 88 2.55 -21.93 -13.17
C SER A 88 1.53 -21.91 -12.03
N ARG A 89 1.95 -21.40 -10.87
CA ARG A 89 1.16 -21.40 -9.64
C ARG A 89 1.17 -20.03 -9.00
N LEU A 90 0.20 -19.82 -8.12
CA LEU A 90 0.04 -18.56 -7.40
C LEU A 90 0.78 -18.59 -6.06
N TYR A 91 1.42 -17.46 -5.76
CA TYR A 91 2.16 -17.20 -4.54
C TYR A 91 1.93 -15.77 -4.07
N LEU A 92 2.34 -15.47 -2.84
CA LEU A 92 2.53 -14.11 -2.36
C LEU A 92 3.92 -13.59 -2.73
N ASP A 93 4.01 -12.33 -3.12
CA ASP A 93 5.28 -11.62 -3.31
C ASP A 93 5.15 -10.14 -2.96
N HIS A 94 6.27 -9.43 -2.97
CA HIS A 94 6.30 -7.98 -2.99
C HIS A 94 5.86 -7.45 -4.36
N ILE A 95 5.29 -6.25 -4.36
CA ILE A 95 4.95 -5.54 -5.59
C ILE A 95 6.19 -5.30 -6.44
N LYS A 96 6.10 -5.63 -7.74
CA LYS A 96 7.16 -5.40 -8.73
C LYS A 96 6.64 -4.43 -9.80
N GLU A 97 7.45 -3.44 -10.14
CA GLU A 97 7.03 -2.30 -10.98
C GLU A 97 6.85 -2.67 -12.46
N GLN A 98 7.68 -3.60 -12.98
CA GLN A 98 7.72 -3.93 -14.41
C GLN A 98 7.18 -5.34 -14.72
N GLU A 99 6.72 -6.06 -13.70
CA GLU A 99 6.26 -7.42 -13.89
C GLU A 99 4.78 -7.50 -14.19
N THR A 100 4.47 -8.20 -15.27
CA THR A 100 3.09 -8.39 -15.75
C THR A 100 2.40 -9.61 -15.11
N ASP A 101 3.16 -10.44 -14.40
CA ASP A 101 2.70 -11.67 -13.72
C ASP A 101 1.94 -11.40 -12.41
N GLN A 102 1.93 -10.15 -11.94
CA GLN A 102 1.18 -9.67 -10.77
C GLN A 102 -0.08 -8.89 -11.16
N ARG A 103 -0.45 -8.89 -12.44
CA ARG A 103 -1.56 -8.10 -12.96
C ARG A 103 -2.71 -9.01 -13.38
N PHE A 104 -3.88 -8.78 -12.82
CA PHE A 104 -5.08 -9.58 -12.96
C PHE A 104 -6.29 -8.70 -13.32
N GLY A 105 -7.11 -9.21 -14.24
CA GLY A 105 -8.44 -8.72 -14.56
C GLY A 105 -9.51 -9.71 -14.10
N HIS A 106 -10.75 -9.25 -14.04
CA HIS A 106 -11.90 -10.10 -13.78
C HIS A 106 -13.01 -9.79 -14.79
N GLU A 107 -13.70 -10.83 -15.25
CA GLU A 107 -14.83 -10.75 -16.14
C GLU A 107 -16.09 -11.05 -15.32
N SER A 108 -16.87 -10.02 -14.95
CA SER A 108 -18.01 -10.18 -14.03
C SER A 108 -19.14 -11.04 -14.57
N GLU A 109 -19.36 -11.04 -15.90
CA GLU A 109 -20.43 -11.80 -16.54
C GLU A 109 -20.19 -13.31 -16.42
N THR A 110 -18.96 -13.75 -16.67
CA THR A 110 -18.59 -15.18 -16.68
C THR A 110 -18.06 -15.61 -15.30
N GLY A 111 -17.25 -14.78 -14.66
CA GLY A 111 -16.52 -15.05 -13.43
C GLY A 111 -15.06 -15.46 -13.65
N TYR A 112 -14.47 -15.28 -14.83
CA TYR A 112 -13.04 -15.56 -15.01
C TYR A 112 -12.19 -14.47 -14.34
N ILE A 113 -11.16 -14.90 -13.62
CA ILE A 113 -10.06 -14.02 -13.22
C ILE A 113 -8.87 -14.40 -14.09
N PHE A 114 -8.34 -13.46 -14.85
CA PHE A 114 -7.32 -13.69 -15.88
C PHE A 114 -6.08 -12.82 -15.66
N ALA A 115 -4.93 -13.27 -16.13
CA ALA A 115 -3.72 -12.46 -16.14
C ALA A 115 -3.83 -11.36 -17.21
N LEU A 116 -3.47 -10.12 -16.89
CA LEU A 116 -3.48 -9.03 -17.88
C LEU A 116 -2.39 -9.21 -18.95
N SER A 117 -1.34 -9.98 -18.67
CA SER A 117 -0.31 -10.35 -19.64
C SER A 117 -0.84 -11.28 -20.73
N ASP A 118 -1.72 -12.20 -20.38
CA ASP A 118 -2.36 -13.15 -21.28
C ASP A 118 -3.78 -13.49 -20.76
N PRO A 119 -4.83 -12.90 -21.34
CA PRO A 119 -6.22 -13.16 -20.93
C PRO A 119 -6.69 -14.60 -21.11
N GLU A 120 -5.95 -15.42 -21.85
CA GLU A 120 -6.20 -16.86 -21.99
C GLU A 120 -5.65 -17.66 -20.80
N VAL A 121 -4.91 -17.04 -19.88
CA VAL A 121 -4.41 -17.63 -18.65
C VAL A 121 -5.27 -17.17 -17.49
N VAL A 122 -6.02 -18.11 -16.90
CA VAL A 122 -7.02 -17.85 -15.86
C VAL A 122 -6.70 -18.61 -14.57
N LEU A 123 -7.24 -18.11 -13.45
CA LEU A 123 -7.19 -18.79 -12.16
C LEU A 123 -7.95 -20.12 -12.23
N ASP A 124 -7.29 -21.19 -11.78
CA ASP A 124 -7.77 -22.57 -11.87
C ASP A 124 -7.54 -23.30 -10.54
N ILE A 125 -8.54 -24.08 -10.12
CA ILE A 125 -8.45 -25.00 -8.98
C ILE A 125 -7.87 -26.31 -9.47
N ARG A 126 -6.69 -26.63 -8.96
CA ARG A 126 -5.91 -27.78 -9.41
C ARG A 126 -6.72 -29.08 -9.33
N HIS A 127 -6.80 -29.78 -10.46
CA HIS A 127 -7.49 -31.07 -10.62
C HIS A 127 -9.00 -31.04 -10.30
N GLU A 128 -9.62 -29.87 -10.28
CA GLU A 128 -11.05 -29.73 -9.94
C GLU A 128 -11.37 -30.31 -8.55
N ASP A 129 -10.34 -30.34 -7.67
CA ASP A 129 -10.43 -30.93 -6.35
C ASP A 129 -11.30 -30.05 -5.43
N THR A 130 -12.22 -30.70 -4.71
CA THR A 130 -13.20 -30.07 -3.82
C THR A 130 -12.74 -30.01 -2.37
N ASN A 131 -11.57 -30.59 -2.06
CA ASN A 131 -11.00 -30.58 -0.72
C ASN A 131 -10.53 -29.17 -0.30
N LYS A 132 -10.41 -28.98 1.02
CA LYS A 132 -9.71 -27.81 1.57
C LYS A 132 -8.20 -27.97 1.37
N ASP A 133 -7.48 -26.86 1.42
CA ASP A 133 -6.05 -26.78 1.18
C ASP A 133 -5.62 -27.18 -0.25
N VAL A 134 -6.58 -27.28 -1.18
CA VAL A 134 -6.30 -27.46 -2.60
C VAL A 134 -5.64 -26.22 -3.15
N ARG A 135 -4.61 -26.42 -3.96
CA ARG A 135 -3.78 -25.34 -4.47
C ARG A 135 -4.46 -24.61 -5.64
N VAL A 136 -4.40 -23.28 -5.61
CA VAL A 136 -4.80 -22.47 -6.76
C VAL A 136 -3.60 -22.27 -7.69
N MET A 137 -3.85 -22.41 -8.98
CA MET A 137 -2.86 -22.27 -10.03
C MET A 137 -3.42 -21.41 -11.16
N VAL A 138 -2.62 -21.21 -12.20
CA VAL A 138 -3.10 -20.62 -13.44
C VAL A 138 -3.09 -21.66 -14.56
N TYR A 139 -4.09 -21.63 -15.42
CA TYR A 139 -4.24 -22.56 -16.52
C TYR A 139 -4.91 -21.90 -17.72
N HIS A 140 -4.84 -22.57 -18.87
CA HIS A 140 -5.52 -22.06 -20.06
C HIS A 140 -7.05 -22.04 -19.87
N LYS A 141 -7.68 -20.97 -20.34
CA LYS A 141 -9.11 -20.72 -20.27
C LYS A 141 -9.87 -21.87 -20.93
N LYS A 142 -10.75 -22.53 -20.17
CA LYS A 142 -11.66 -23.55 -20.69
C LYS A 142 -12.93 -22.89 -21.23
N PRO A 143 -13.67 -23.55 -22.14
CA PRO A 143 -15.03 -23.14 -22.48
C PRO A 143 -15.93 -23.18 -21.25
N ILE A 144 -16.85 -22.23 -21.13
CA ILE A 144 -17.67 -22.03 -19.91
C ILE A 144 -18.41 -23.29 -19.44
N GLN A 145 -18.80 -24.18 -20.36
CA GLN A 145 -19.49 -25.44 -20.03
C GLN A 145 -18.61 -26.44 -19.27
N LYS A 146 -17.28 -26.29 -19.34
CA LYS A 146 -16.28 -27.19 -18.70
C LYS A 146 -15.37 -26.44 -17.71
N ALA A 147 -15.66 -25.18 -17.44
CA ALA A 147 -14.79 -24.30 -16.68
C ALA A 147 -15.19 -24.18 -15.20
N SER A 148 -15.96 -25.11 -14.63
CA SER A 148 -16.47 -25.02 -13.25
C SER A 148 -15.38 -24.67 -12.24
N ASN A 149 -14.19 -25.23 -12.40
CA ASN A 149 -13.01 -25.01 -11.55
C ASN A 149 -12.22 -23.71 -11.85
N GLN A 150 -12.65 -22.90 -12.81
CA GLN A 150 -12.04 -21.64 -13.24
C GLN A 150 -12.96 -20.43 -13.07
N LEU A 151 -14.19 -20.64 -12.57
CA LEU A 151 -15.17 -19.58 -12.39
C LEU A 151 -15.22 -19.14 -10.93
N TRP A 152 -15.22 -17.83 -10.74
CA TRP A 152 -15.13 -17.16 -9.45
C TRP A 152 -16.26 -16.15 -9.30
N THR A 153 -16.71 -15.98 -8.07
CA THR A 153 -17.63 -14.93 -7.65
C THR A 153 -16.88 -14.01 -6.69
N ILE A 154 -17.02 -12.70 -6.91
CA ILE A 154 -16.46 -11.72 -6.01
C ILE A 154 -17.55 -11.28 -5.03
N GLU A 155 -17.34 -11.62 -3.76
CA GLU A 155 -18.27 -11.26 -2.67
C GLU A 155 -17.67 -10.15 -1.82
N PRO A 156 -18.27 -8.94 -1.77
CA PRO A 156 -17.85 -7.89 -0.85
C PRO A 156 -17.86 -8.39 0.60
N ALA A 157 -16.80 -8.08 1.36
CA ALA A 157 -16.61 -8.66 2.69
C ALA A 157 -17.44 -7.96 3.78
N ASP A 158 -17.64 -6.65 3.65
CA ASP A 158 -18.47 -5.82 4.52
C ASP A 158 -19.39 -4.99 3.60
N PRO A 159 -20.65 -4.69 3.99
CA PRO A 159 -21.52 -3.85 3.16
C PRO A 159 -20.84 -2.50 2.95
N PRO A 160 -20.85 -1.93 1.72
CA PRO A 160 -20.33 -0.59 1.50
C PRO A 160 -21.16 0.37 2.34
N LYS A 161 -20.68 0.70 3.54
CA LYS A 161 -21.27 1.77 4.35
C LYS A 161 -21.12 3.06 3.55
N PRO A 162 -22.17 3.90 3.45
CA PRO A 162 -22.02 5.22 2.85
C PRO A 162 -20.85 5.93 3.55
N ILE A 163 -19.98 6.54 2.74
CA ILE A 163 -18.80 7.26 3.23
C ILE A 163 -19.32 8.49 3.97
N ASP A 164 -19.41 8.40 5.29
CA ASP A 164 -19.55 9.58 6.13
C ASP A 164 -18.16 10.21 6.27
N SER A 165 -18.02 11.47 5.85
CA SER A 165 -16.74 12.19 5.85
C SER A 165 -16.21 12.44 7.27
N ASP A 166 -17.07 12.26 8.27
CA ASP A 166 -16.86 12.74 9.63
C ASP A 166 -16.58 11.61 10.64
N ASP A 167 -16.62 10.34 10.21
CA ASP A 167 -16.33 9.20 11.08
C ASP A 167 -14.90 8.65 10.85
N GLU A 168 -13.93 9.27 11.52
CA GLU A 168 -12.50 8.92 11.48
C GLU A 168 -12.15 7.61 12.23
N ASN A 169 -13.11 6.96 12.91
CA ASN A 169 -12.80 5.85 13.83
C ASN A 169 -13.07 4.45 13.28
N GLU A 170 -13.75 4.29 12.15
CA GLU A 170 -14.35 2.99 11.78
C GLU A 170 -13.96 2.42 10.41
N ASP A 171 -12.75 2.72 9.92
CA ASP A 171 -12.32 2.22 8.62
C ASP A 171 -11.03 1.39 8.70
N ASP A 172 -11.19 0.13 9.13
CA ASP A 172 -10.16 -0.90 9.04
C ASP A 172 -9.70 -1.11 7.57
N GLY A 173 -10.55 -0.74 6.61
CA GLY A 173 -10.25 -0.61 5.18
C GLY A 173 -9.15 0.42 4.90
N LYS A 174 -9.36 1.66 5.34
CA LYS A 174 -8.40 2.77 5.24
C LYS A 174 -7.10 2.43 5.96
N ARG A 175 -7.15 1.91 7.20
CA ARG A 175 -5.93 1.53 7.95
C ARG A 175 -5.11 0.44 7.27
N ALA A 176 -5.75 -0.57 6.68
CA ALA A 176 -5.03 -1.64 5.99
C ALA A 176 -4.48 -1.19 4.62
N ARG A 177 -5.19 -0.32 3.89
CA ARG A 177 -4.69 0.32 2.65
C ARG A 177 -3.49 1.23 2.92
N LEU A 178 -3.52 1.96 4.03
CA LEU A 178 -2.41 2.78 4.50
C LEU A 178 -1.23 1.92 4.99
N LYS A 179 -1.48 0.77 5.63
CA LYS A 179 -0.44 -0.15 6.09
C LYS A 179 0.30 -0.86 4.95
N ALA A 180 -0.41 -1.19 3.86
CA ALA A 180 0.19 -1.79 2.67
C ALA A 180 1.18 -0.85 1.95
N TRP A 181 0.99 0.47 2.06
CA TRP A 181 1.77 1.45 1.32
C TRP A 181 2.76 2.26 2.16
N PHE A 182 2.44 2.50 3.43
CA PHE A 182 3.29 3.24 4.36
C PHE A 182 3.79 2.39 5.54
N GLY A 183 3.63 1.07 5.51
CA GLY A 183 4.02 0.20 6.62
C GLY A 183 3.30 0.59 7.93
N ASN A 184 3.99 0.56 9.07
CA ASN A 184 3.36 0.89 10.36
C ASN A 184 3.13 2.41 10.60
N TRP A 185 3.29 3.26 9.58
CA TRP A 185 3.08 4.70 9.70
C TRP A 185 1.59 5.04 9.83
N LYS A 186 1.17 5.50 11.01
CA LYS A 186 -0.23 5.83 11.31
C LYS A 186 -0.64 7.26 10.93
N GLY A 187 0.27 8.05 10.34
CA GLY A 187 0.11 9.50 10.16
C GLY A 187 -0.07 10.24 11.50
N TRP A 188 -0.39 11.53 11.44
CA TRP A 188 -0.60 12.33 12.64
C TRP A 188 -2.04 12.24 13.13
N GLY A 189 -3.01 11.90 12.27
CA GLY A 189 -4.43 11.83 12.62
C GLY A 189 -4.89 13.13 13.32
N HIS A 190 -5.65 13.01 14.42
CA HIS A 190 -6.03 14.16 15.25
C HIS A 190 -4.88 14.76 16.08
N LYS A 191 -3.69 14.16 16.08
CA LYS A 191 -2.54 14.53 16.92
C LYS A 191 -1.66 15.63 16.32
N ARG A 192 -2.17 16.42 15.37
CA ARG A 192 -1.44 17.58 14.77
C ARG A 192 -0.92 18.61 15.80
N HIS A 193 -1.36 18.50 17.05
CA HIS A 193 -0.99 19.35 18.18
C HIS A 193 -0.21 18.62 19.29
N GLN A 194 0.07 17.31 19.15
CA GLN A 194 0.83 16.54 20.14
C GLN A 194 2.29 16.33 19.70
N VAL A 195 3.17 16.10 20.67
CA VAL A 195 4.58 15.74 20.42
C VAL A 195 4.63 14.38 19.72
N LEU A 196 5.20 14.34 18.53
CA LEU A 196 5.46 13.11 17.79
C LEU A 196 6.67 12.42 18.41
N ALA A 197 6.63 11.09 18.51
CA ALA A 197 7.78 10.35 19.04
C ALA A 197 8.96 10.46 18.06
N GLU A 198 10.18 10.55 18.59
CA GLU A 198 11.40 10.59 17.77
C GLU A 198 11.49 9.39 16.82
N ALA A 199 11.10 8.20 17.28
CA ALA A 199 11.07 6.97 16.48
C ALA A 199 10.16 7.09 15.24
N ASP A 200 9.01 7.78 15.38
CA ASP A 200 8.10 8.03 14.27
C ASP A 200 8.79 8.97 13.25
N LEU A 201 9.36 10.07 13.71
CA LEU A 201 10.06 11.02 12.85
C LEU A 201 11.27 10.40 12.12
N GLU A 202 11.99 9.50 12.79
CA GLU A 202 13.09 8.73 12.19
C GLU A 202 12.58 7.75 11.11
N GLU A 203 11.47 7.06 11.36
CA GLU A 203 10.83 6.17 10.38
C GLU A 203 10.40 6.94 9.13
N ALA A 204 9.80 8.12 9.30
CA ALA A 204 9.44 9.00 8.19
C ALA A 204 10.68 9.47 7.41
N ASN A 205 11.74 9.89 8.10
CA ASN A 205 13.00 10.28 7.46
C ASN A 205 13.61 9.13 6.65
N LYS A 206 13.63 7.90 7.20
CA LYS A 206 14.12 6.72 6.48
C LYS A 206 13.34 6.48 5.18
N LYS A 207 12.01 6.57 5.22
CA LYS A 207 11.16 6.37 4.03
C LYS A 207 11.35 7.46 2.98
N VAL A 208 11.45 8.72 3.40
CA VAL A 208 11.58 9.85 2.46
C VAL A 208 13.00 9.97 1.90
N TYR A 209 14.04 9.75 2.70
CA TYR A 209 15.44 10.02 2.32
C TYR A 209 16.26 8.76 2.01
N LYS A 210 16.06 7.63 2.71
CA LYS A 210 16.90 6.43 2.54
C LYS A 210 16.34 5.46 1.51
N GLU A 211 15.02 5.27 1.47
CA GLU A 211 14.37 4.43 0.44
C GLU A 211 14.35 5.10 -0.95
N LYS A 212 14.54 6.42 -1.01
CA LYS A 212 14.82 7.18 -2.25
C LYS A 212 16.10 6.76 -2.97
N LYS A 213 17.07 6.08 -2.32
CA LYS A 213 18.30 5.65 -3.02
C LYS A 213 18.11 4.46 -3.96
N VAL A 214 16.95 3.80 -3.95
CA VAL A 214 16.70 2.64 -4.81
C VAL A 214 15.78 2.98 -6.00
N ASN A 215 14.76 3.84 -5.86
CA ASN A 215 13.78 4.08 -6.94
C ASN A 215 13.27 5.55 -6.99
N ALA A 216 14.09 6.50 -7.43
CA ALA A 216 13.79 7.94 -7.26
C ALA A 216 13.00 8.66 -8.37
N ARG A 217 12.40 8.01 -9.37
CA ARG A 217 11.71 8.76 -10.45
C ARG A 217 10.23 8.43 -10.70
N GLN A 218 9.67 7.34 -10.17
CA GLN A 218 8.36 6.85 -10.63
C GLN A 218 7.21 6.99 -9.62
N VAL A 219 7.49 7.14 -8.33
CA VAL A 219 6.47 7.00 -7.28
C VAL A 219 5.48 8.19 -7.23
N LEU A 220 5.88 9.41 -7.64
CA LEU A 220 5.00 10.58 -7.50
C LEU A 220 4.10 10.88 -8.69
N PHE A 221 4.46 10.47 -9.91
CA PHE A 221 3.68 10.85 -11.10
C PHE A 221 2.36 10.08 -11.20
N ILE A 222 2.28 8.89 -10.59
CA ILE A 222 1.06 8.07 -10.54
C ILE A 222 0.07 8.61 -9.48
N CYS A 223 0.56 9.33 -8.46
CA CYS A 223 -0.24 9.80 -7.34
C CYS A 223 -1.29 10.87 -7.68
N LEU A 224 -1.12 11.62 -8.77
CA LEU A 224 -2.00 12.73 -9.12
C LEU A 224 -3.17 12.32 -10.02
N ILE A 225 -3.17 11.12 -10.60
CA ILE A 225 -4.01 10.88 -11.77
C ILE A 225 -5.38 10.24 -11.46
N ASN A 226 -5.60 9.43 -10.40
CA ASN A 226 -6.90 8.70 -10.33
C ASN A 226 -7.42 8.14 -8.97
N ILE A 227 -7.35 8.84 -7.82
CA ILE A 227 -8.12 8.47 -6.60
C ILE A 227 -8.58 9.73 -5.85
N SER A 228 -9.74 9.69 -5.15
CA SER A 228 -10.33 10.81 -4.40
C SER A 228 -9.29 11.63 -3.63
N SER A 229 -9.05 12.85 -4.14
CA SER A 229 -7.77 13.55 -4.08
C SER A 229 -7.34 14.08 -2.73
N GLN A 230 -8.25 14.26 -1.76
CA GLN A 230 -7.91 15.02 -0.56
C GLN A 230 -7.21 14.21 0.54
N LEU A 231 -7.66 13.00 0.84
CA LEU A 231 -7.16 12.25 2.01
C LEU A 231 -5.76 11.67 1.77
N TYR A 232 -5.51 11.10 0.59
CA TYR A 232 -4.19 10.60 0.21
C TYR A 232 -3.14 11.72 0.17
N PHE A 233 -3.54 12.89 -0.33
CA PHE A 233 -2.69 14.06 -0.39
C PHE A 233 -2.27 14.51 1.02
N ILE A 234 -3.20 14.63 1.97
CA ILE A 234 -2.90 15.05 3.35
C ILE A 234 -1.86 14.13 4.04
N PHE A 235 -1.97 12.80 3.89
CA PHE A 235 -0.99 11.87 4.48
C PHE A 235 0.40 11.99 3.84
N SER A 236 0.47 12.27 2.53
CA SER A 236 1.75 12.51 1.84
C SER A 236 2.44 13.79 2.34
N LEU A 237 1.66 14.85 2.63
CA LEU A 237 2.15 16.08 3.23
C LEU A 237 2.71 15.83 4.64
N GLU A 238 1.97 15.08 5.47
CA GLU A 238 2.39 14.74 6.84
C GLU A 238 3.68 13.93 6.85
N LEU A 239 3.84 12.97 5.94
CA LEU A 239 5.06 12.15 5.83
C LEU A 239 6.27 12.99 5.41
N ILE A 240 6.12 13.86 4.41
CA ILE A 240 7.20 14.77 3.97
C ILE A 240 7.55 15.75 5.10
N ALA A 241 6.54 16.32 5.76
CA ALA A 241 6.73 17.25 6.86
C ALA A 241 7.47 16.59 8.05
N ALA A 242 7.10 15.37 8.42
CA ALA A 242 7.77 14.59 9.46
C ALA A 242 9.24 14.30 9.12
N ALA A 243 9.51 13.87 7.89
CA ALA A 243 10.85 13.57 7.44
C ALA A 243 11.75 14.82 7.39
N VAL A 244 11.22 15.94 6.89
CA VAL A 244 11.90 17.25 6.86
C VAL A 244 12.15 17.76 8.27
N ALA A 245 11.19 17.59 9.19
CA ALA A 245 11.35 17.99 10.58
C ALA A 245 12.52 17.26 11.27
N PHE A 246 12.61 15.94 11.08
CA PHE A 246 13.72 15.14 11.61
C PHE A 246 15.07 15.57 11.04
N GLU A 247 15.13 15.77 9.71
CA GLU A 247 16.36 16.19 9.04
C GLU A 247 16.82 17.58 9.50
N ALA A 248 15.88 18.51 9.68
CA ALA A 248 16.18 19.86 10.15
C ALA A 248 16.79 19.89 11.55
N VAL A 249 16.30 19.07 12.48
CA VAL A 249 16.88 18.96 13.82
C VAL A 249 18.29 18.35 13.75
N ASN A 250 18.49 17.30 12.95
CA ASN A 250 19.81 16.69 12.76
C ASN A 250 20.83 17.66 12.14
N MET A 251 20.41 18.44 11.14
CA MET A 251 21.25 19.48 10.53
C MET A 251 21.65 20.55 11.54
N TRP A 252 20.71 20.98 12.39
CA TRP A 252 21.00 21.92 13.45
C TRP A 252 21.99 21.36 14.47
N GLU A 253 21.77 20.14 14.96
CA GLU A 253 22.68 19.48 15.92
C GLU A 253 24.10 19.34 15.36
N LYS A 254 24.22 18.97 14.07
CA LYS A 254 25.51 18.88 13.39
C LYS A 254 26.21 20.23 13.35
N LYS A 255 25.49 21.30 12.99
CA LYS A 255 26.05 22.66 12.95
C LYS A 255 26.50 23.14 14.33
N GLN A 256 25.76 22.83 15.40
CA GLN A 256 26.19 23.16 16.76
C GLN A 256 27.46 22.41 17.17
N LYS A 257 27.58 21.13 16.82
CA LYS A 257 28.80 20.34 17.06
C LYS A 257 30.03 20.93 16.35
N GLU A 258 29.84 21.44 15.14
CA GLU A 258 30.92 22.07 14.35
C GLU A 258 31.32 23.45 14.91
N GLU A 259 30.35 24.24 15.40
CA GLU A 259 30.61 25.59 15.89
C GLU A 259 31.02 25.66 17.38
N GLY A 260 30.83 24.58 18.15
CA GLY A 260 31.22 24.50 19.56
C GLY A 260 30.50 25.51 20.47
N LYS A 261 29.29 25.93 20.10
CA LYS A 261 28.52 26.99 20.79
C LYS A 261 27.48 26.42 21.76
N ASP A 262 27.20 27.19 22.81
CA ASP A 262 26.12 26.93 23.76
C ASP A 262 24.72 27.03 23.11
N ILE A 263 23.80 26.17 23.56
CA ILE A 263 22.45 26.04 23.01
C ILE A 263 21.58 27.23 23.45
N HIS A 264 21.44 28.24 22.58
CA HIS A 264 20.51 29.35 22.81
C HIS A 264 19.13 29.07 22.17
N HIS A 265 18.13 28.75 23.00
CA HIS A 265 16.82 28.22 22.59
C HIS A 265 16.02 29.08 21.57
N PRO A 266 15.87 30.41 21.73
CA PRO A 266 15.22 31.25 20.71
C PRO A 266 15.96 31.27 19.35
N THR A 267 17.29 31.13 19.39
CA THR A 267 18.13 31.08 18.18
C THR A 267 18.02 29.71 17.51
N ALA A 268 17.93 28.64 18.31
CA ALA A 268 17.75 27.27 17.84
C ALA A 268 16.45 27.10 17.06
N LYS A 269 15.31 27.53 17.60
CA LYS A 269 14.01 27.43 16.90
C LYS A 269 14.00 28.14 15.54
N LYS A 270 14.58 29.34 15.47
CA LYS A 270 14.69 30.11 14.20
C LYS A 270 15.56 29.40 13.18
N LEU A 271 16.69 28.81 13.62
CA LEU A 271 17.59 28.06 12.74
C LEU A 271 16.94 26.76 12.25
N ILE A 272 16.25 26.02 13.12
CA ILE A 272 15.51 24.81 12.77
C ILE A 272 14.41 25.15 11.75
N ALA A 273 13.64 26.22 11.97
CA ALA A 273 12.62 26.66 11.02
C ALA A 273 13.23 27.01 9.64
N ALA A 274 14.39 27.67 9.61
CA ALA A 274 15.10 27.95 8.36
C ALA A 274 15.55 26.67 7.64
N PHE A 275 16.04 25.67 8.38
CA PHE A 275 16.38 24.37 7.82
C PHE A 275 15.17 23.62 7.27
N VAL A 276 14.03 23.68 7.98
CA VAL A 276 12.77 23.10 7.51
C VAL A 276 12.36 23.73 6.18
N VAL A 277 12.35 25.06 6.08
CA VAL A 277 11.96 25.76 4.84
C VAL A 277 12.90 25.40 3.69
N ALA A 278 14.22 25.43 3.92
CA ALA A 278 15.21 25.11 2.90
C ALA A 278 15.06 23.67 2.37
N GLU A 279 14.88 22.70 3.28
CA GLU A 279 14.77 21.30 2.89
C GLU A 279 13.42 20.98 2.25
N LEU A 280 12.33 21.65 2.67
CA LEU A 280 11.02 21.49 2.03
C LEU A 280 11.05 22.01 0.58
N VAL A 281 11.66 23.18 0.35
CA VAL A 281 11.85 23.75 -1.00
C VAL A 281 12.64 22.77 -1.88
N LYS A 282 13.71 22.18 -1.36
CA LYS A 282 14.49 21.17 -2.08
C LYS A 282 13.66 19.92 -2.39
N GLN A 283 12.89 19.40 -1.43
CA GLN A 283 12.01 18.25 -1.65
C GLN A 283 10.94 18.55 -2.72
N ILE A 284 10.43 19.77 -2.76
CA ILE A 284 9.46 20.24 -3.76
C ILE A 284 10.11 20.34 -5.15
N GLN A 285 11.28 20.99 -5.25
CA GLN A 285 11.99 21.18 -6.51
C GLN A 285 12.46 19.85 -7.13
N GLU A 286 12.98 18.94 -6.31
CA GLU A 286 13.38 17.60 -6.75
C GLU A 286 12.21 16.79 -7.33
N ARG A 287 10.97 17.11 -6.95
CA ARG A 287 9.77 16.36 -7.33
C ARG A 287 9.11 16.87 -8.62
N ASN A 288 9.66 17.87 -9.31
CA ASN A 288 9.15 18.40 -10.59
C ASN A 288 7.63 18.65 -10.60
N THR A 289 7.07 19.08 -9.47
CA THR A 289 5.69 19.54 -9.42
C THR A 289 5.66 21.00 -9.89
N GLU A 290 5.16 21.25 -11.11
CA GLU A 290 4.67 22.57 -11.53
C GLU A 290 3.49 22.94 -10.60
N MET A 291 3.82 23.49 -9.43
CA MET A 291 2.86 23.97 -8.43
C MET A 291 2.57 25.44 -8.69
N ASP A 292 1.82 25.70 -9.76
CA ASP A 292 1.53 27.05 -10.29
C ASP A 292 0.09 27.51 -10.01
N THR A 293 -0.60 26.91 -9.02
CA THR A 293 -1.98 27.31 -8.64
C THR A 293 -2.08 27.85 -7.21
N ASP A 294 -3.04 28.74 -6.95
CA ASP A 294 -3.30 29.32 -5.61
C ASP A 294 -3.62 28.27 -4.54
N GLU A 295 -4.17 27.11 -4.94
CA GLU A 295 -4.35 25.97 -4.04
C GLU A 295 -3.01 25.40 -3.53
N ASP A 296 -1.95 25.47 -4.33
CA ASP A 296 -0.64 24.91 -4.00
C ASP A 296 0.10 25.75 -2.95
N ASP A 297 -0.17 27.05 -2.89
CA ASP A 297 0.45 27.93 -1.90
C ASP A 297 -0.10 27.69 -0.48
N HIS A 298 -1.42 27.49 -0.34
CA HIS A 298 -2.01 27.07 0.93
C HIS A 298 -1.47 25.70 1.38
N LYS A 299 -1.23 24.78 0.43
CA LYS A 299 -0.68 23.44 0.73
C LYS A 299 0.77 23.53 1.18
N LYS A 300 1.59 24.36 0.52
CA LYS A 300 2.98 24.65 0.92
C LYS A 300 3.04 25.26 2.32
N GLU A 301 2.17 26.22 2.61
CA GLU A 301 2.09 26.86 3.92
C GLU A 301 1.71 25.84 5.01
N MET A 302 0.71 25.00 4.75
CA MET A 302 0.27 23.96 5.67
C MET A 302 1.39 22.96 6.00
N MET A 303 2.09 22.45 4.99
CA MET A 303 3.27 21.58 5.17
C MET A 303 4.38 22.25 5.98
N THR A 304 4.66 23.51 5.67
CA THR A 304 5.72 24.27 6.34
C THR A 304 5.41 24.41 7.83
N ASN A 305 4.17 24.79 8.16
CA ASN A 305 3.72 24.93 9.55
C ASN A 305 3.74 23.59 10.30
N MET A 306 3.36 22.50 9.64
CA MET A 306 3.45 21.14 10.17
C MET A 306 4.89 20.75 10.50
N ALA A 307 5.81 20.90 9.55
CA ALA A 307 7.21 20.52 9.70
C ALA A 307 7.90 21.37 10.78
N ILE A 308 7.64 22.68 10.84
CA ILE A 308 8.20 23.56 11.88
C ILE A 308 7.74 23.11 13.27
N LYS A 309 6.45 22.82 13.45
CA LYS A 309 5.92 22.35 14.74
C LYS A 309 6.54 21.02 15.14
N ALA A 310 6.59 20.05 14.23
CA ALA A 310 7.20 18.75 14.49
C ALA A 310 8.69 18.87 14.86
N ALA A 311 9.45 19.70 14.14
CA ALA A 311 10.87 19.91 14.39
C ALA A 311 11.10 20.62 15.74
N THR A 312 10.26 21.60 16.08
CA THR A 312 10.32 22.32 17.35
C THR A 312 10.03 21.37 18.52
N ASN A 313 8.98 20.55 18.41
CA ASN A 313 8.62 19.57 19.44
C ASN A 313 9.72 18.52 19.63
N LEU A 314 10.32 18.02 18.55
CA LEU A 314 11.44 17.08 18.61
C LEU A 314 12.65 17.71 19.31
N PHE A 315 12.97 18.95 18.97
CA PHE A 315 14.07 19.70 19.59
C PHE A 315 13.84 19.90 21.10
N GLU A 316 12.64 20.36 21.50
CA GLU A 316 12.29 20.54 22.91
C GLU A 316 12.39 19.22 23.70
N SER A 317 11.88 18.12 23.12
CA SER A 317 11.97 16.79 23.73
C SER A 317 13.41 16.30 23.91
N LYS A 318 14.32 16.60 22.99
CA LYS A 318 15.73 16.17 23.05
C LYS A 318 16.56 17.00 24.02
N HIS A 319 16.29 18.30 24.10
CA HIS A 319 17.12 19.25 24.82
C HIS A 319 16.53 19.69 26.16
N GLY A 320 15.37 19.15 26.55
CA GLY A 320 14.85 19.19 27.92
C GLY A 320 14.26 20.54 28.32
N PHE A 321 13.23 20.99 27.60
CA PHE A 321 12.47 22.19 27.95
C PHE A 321 10.96 21.94 27.98
#